data_AF-A0AAU7W8K6-F1
#
_entry.id   AF-A0AAU7W8K6-F1
#
_cell.length_a   1.000
_cell.length_b   1.000
_cell.length_c   1.000
_cell.angle_alpha   90.00
_cell.angle_beta   90.00
_cell.angle_gamma   90.00
#
_symmetry.space_group_name_H-M   'P 1'
#
loop_
_entity.id
_entity.type
_entity.pdbx_description
1 polymer ?
#
loop_
_entity_poly.entity_id
_entity_poly.type
_entity_poly.pdbx_seq_one_letter_code
_entity_poly.pdbx_strand_id
1 'polypeptide(L)'
;MSNSVARPGDQSFDGLLVQDDLPEGWYLPNRFPGERDDDASDQIDAVLGYDDQGTPEDSDQNETADGRWRYLEHEATHTRVMIRLQRHLFAVPEEVRITGVIYLPWRPGDPITSQLLRELPTARIEAAINKRLFAMKRTETITGGKIVLPSGRKVSERDLLKPLGDPKKVPDFYELVALQHGRLTQQGDANPSATMAALNTVALSTAQGWVTKARERGLLPPGRRGRAG
;
A
#
# COMPACT_ATOMS: atom_id res chain seq x y z
N MET A 1 6.08 28.67 0.51
CA MET A 1 6.45 27.27 0.75
C MET A 1 7.65 27.00 -0.12
N SER A 2 8.81 26.74 0.47
CA SER A 2 10.06 26.54 -0.25
C SER A 2 10.00 25.24 -1.05
N ASN A 3 10.02 25.34 -2.38
CA ASN A 3 10.28 24.19 -3.26
C ASN A 3 11.70 23.69 -2.96
N SER A 4 11.82 22.67 -2.10
CA SER A 4 13.06 21.93 -1.94
C SER A 4 13.39 21.27 -3.27
N VAL A 5 14.43 21.80 -3.93
CA VAL A 5 14.99 21.21 -5.16
C VAL A 5 15.32 19.75 -4.85
N ALA A 6 14.75 18.82 -5.61
CA ALA A 6 15.03 17.39 -5.50
C ALA A 6 16.55 17.19 -5.51
N ARG A 7 17.11 16.63 -4.45
CA ARG A 7 18.52 16.25 -4.45
C ARG A 7 18.66 15.02 -5.34
N PRO A 8 19.54 15.02 -6.35
CA PRO A 8 19.78 13.83 -7.16
C PRO A 8 20.10 12.63 -6.27
N GLY A 9 19.39 11.53 -6.51
CA GLY A 9 19.54 10.25 -5.81
C GLY A 9 18.74 10.12 -4.51
N ASP A 10 18.07 11.18 -4.04
CA ASP A 10 17.28 11.17 -2.79
C ASP A 10 16.11 10.18 -2.85
N GLN A 11 16.31 9.04 -2.18
CA GLN A 11 15.34 7.95 -2.11
C GLN A 11 14.04 8.31 -1.38
N SER A 12 14.02 9.41 -0.62
CA SER A 12 12.84 9.89 0.12
C SER A 12 11.98 10.88 -0.67
N PHE A 13 12.46 11.35 -1.83
CA PHE A 13 11.87 12.47 -2.56
C PHE A 13 10.41 12.24 -2.98
N ASP A 14 10.05 11.02 -3.37
CA ASP A 14 8.70 10.69 -3.80
C ASP A 14 7.73 10.35 -2.66
N GLY A 15 8.23 10.37 -1.41
CA GLY A 15 7.46 10.10 -0.20
C GLY A 15 6.94 8.66 -0.08
N LEU A 16 7.36 7.75 -0.98
CA LEU A 16 6.92 6.35 -0.99
C LEU A 16 7.42 5.60 0.26
N LEU A 17 8.65 5.89 0.67
CA LEU A 17 9.26 5.41 1.89
C LEU A 17 10.00 6.56 2.56
N VAL A 18 9.81 6.71 3.87
CA VAL A 18 10.59 7.66 4.68
C VAL A 18 11.26 6.93 5.84
N GLN A 19 12.26 7.56 6.46
CA GLN A 19 13.00 6.98 7.58
C GLN A 19 12.09 6.52 8.72
N ASP A 20 11.01 7.25 9.01
CA ASP A 20 10.06 6.92 10.09
C ASP A 20 9.23 5.63 9.83
N ASP A 21 9.21 5.13 8.59
CA ASP A 21 8.56 3.87 8.24
C ASP A 21 9.44 2.65 8.61
N LEU A 22 10.71 2.87 8.93
CA LEU A 22 11.67 1.81 9.20
C LEU A 22 11.69 1.42 10.68
N PRO A 23 11.79 0.11 11.00
CA PRO A 23 12.04 -0.34 12.37
C PRO A 23 13.37 0.17 12.93
N GLU A 24 13.49 0.16 14.25
CA GLU A 24 14.74 0.52 14.93
C GLU A 24 15.94 -0.27 14.38
N GLY A 25 17.06 0.42 14.21
CA GLY A 25 18.29 -0.13 13.63
C GLY A 25 18.32 -0.16 12.10
N TRP A 26 17.20 0.05 11.42
CA TRP A 26 17.15 0.18 9.96
C TRP A 26 17.17 1.65 9.55
N TYR A 27 17.91 1.95 8.49
CA TYR A 27 18.02 3.29 7.94
C TYR A 27 17.88 3.32 6.43
N LEU A 28 17.32 4.42 5.93
CA LEU A 28 17.13 4.75 4.51
C LEU A 28 18.27 5.69 4.10
N PRO A 29 19.32 5.20 3.42
CA PRO A 29 20.38 6.05 2.93
C PRO A 29 19.85 7.02 1.89
N ASN A 30 20.50 8.17 1.74
CA ASN A 30 20.07 9.17 0.78
C ASN A 30 20.29 8.76 -0.68
N ARG A 31 21.05 7.69 -0.96
CA ARG A 31 21.43 7.27 -2.32
C ARG A 31 21.55 5.74 -2.40
N PHE A 32 21.46 5.22 -3.62
CA PHE A 32 21.77 3.83 -3.92
C PHE A 32 23.27 3.52 -3.70
N PRO A 33 23.63 2.23 -3.52
CA PRO A 33 25.03 1.80 -3.43
C PRO A 33 25.84 2.22 -4.65
N GLY A 34 27.13 2.52 -4.43
CA GLY A 34 28.07 2.85 -5.50
C GLY A 34 28.08 4.33 -5.91
N GLU A 35 27.71 5.24 -5.00
CA GLU A 35 27.76 6.70 -5.19
C GLU A 35 26.93 7.20 -6.38
N ARG A 36 25.84 6.51 -6.70
CA ARG A 36 24.96 6.90 -7.80
C ARG A 36 24.16 8.14 -7.42
N ASP A 37 24.10 9.10 -8.35
CA ASP A 37 23.35 10.35 -8.21
C ASP A 37 21.92 10.24 -8.77
N ASP A 38 21.52 9.08 -9.31
CA ASP A 38 20.23 8.83 -9.94
C ASP A 38 19.40 7.73 -9.24
N ASP A 39 18.07 7.78 -9.39
CA ASP A 39 17.19 6.67 -9.01
C ASP A 39 17.44 5.50 -9.98
N ALA A 40 17.98 4.41 -9.46
CA ALA A 40 18.35 3.23 -10.26
C ALA A 40 17.18 2.27 -10.51
N SER A 41 15.97 2.59 -10.04
CA SER A 41 14.81 1.68 -10.10
C SER A 41 14.56 1.11 -11.49
N ASP A 42 14.50 1.96 -12.51
CA ASP A 42 14.20 1.55 -13.90
C ASP A 42 15.33 0.67 -14.47
N GLN A 43 16.59 0.95 -14.12
CA GLN A 43 17.73 0.14 -14.56
C GLN A 43 17.72 -1.25 -13.88
N ILE A 44 17.32 -1.31 -12.61
CA ILE A 44 17.20 -2.58 -11.89
C ILE A 44 16.04 -3.40 -12.45
N ASP A 45 14.90 -2.76 -12.73
CA ASP A 45 13.75 -3.44 -13.34
C ASP A 45 14.10 -4.02 -14.72
N ALA A 46 14.82 -3.27 -15.56
CA ALA A 46 15.33 -3.76 -16.84
C ALA A 46 16.28 -4.96 -16.68
N VAL A 47 17.23 -4.92 -15.74
CA VAL A 47 18.18 -6.02 -15.50
C VAL A 47 17.48 -7.29 -14.98
N LEU A 48 16.42 -7.11 -14.19
CA LEU A 48 15.64 -8.23 -13.65
C LEU A 48 14.55 -8.74 -14.61
N GLY A 49 14.38 -8.09 -15.76
CA GLY A 49 13.41 -8.47 -16.78
C GLY A 49 11.96 -8.18 -16.38
N TYR A 50 11.72 -7.22 -15.48
CA TYR A 50 10.36 -6.78 -15.15
C TYR A 50 9.71 -6.04 -16.33
N ASP A 51 10.51 -5.38 -17.17
CA ASP A 51 10.05 -4.67 -18.38
C ASP A 51 9.70 -5.63 -19.53
N ASP A 52 10.20 -6.87 -19.51
CA ASP A 52 9.98 -7.88 -20.56
C ASP A 52 8.65 -8.64 -20.38
N GLN A 53 7.97 -8.47 -19.24
CA GLN A 53 6.60 -8.93 -19.04
C GLN A 53 5.66 -8.00 -19.80
N GLY A 54 5.58 -8.21 -21.13
CA GLY A 54 4.97 -7.30 -22.09
C GLY A 54 3.58 -6.81 -21.68
N THR A 55 3.26 -5.56 -22.03
CA THR A 55 1.94 -4.95 -21.89
C THR A 55 0.86 -5.86 -22.46
N PRO A 56 0.05 -6.54 -21.64
CA PRO A 56 -1.12 -7.23 -22.13
C PRO A 56 -2.17 -6.18 -22.50
N GLU A 57 -2.94 -6.45 -23.56
CA GLU A 57 -4.03 -5.60 -24.03
C GLU A 57 -5.19 -5.45 -23.01
N ASP A 58 -5.10 -6.12 -21.85
CA ASP A 58 -6.03 -6.00 -20.73
C ASP A 58 -5.51 -4.99 -19.68
N SER A 59 -6.29 -3.92 -19.50
CA SER A 59 -6.06 -2.79 -18.60
C SER A 59 -5.87 -3.13 -17.11
N ASP A 60 -6.02 -4.39 -16.71
CA ASP A 60 -5.93 -4.86 -15.32
C ASP A 60 -4.47 -5.04 -14.84
N GLN A 61 -3.49 -5.04 -15.75
CA GLN A 61 -2.06 -5.13 -15.40
C GLN A 61 -1.34 -3.77 -15.32
N ASN A 62 -2.06 -2.66 -15.46
CA ASN A 62 -1.49 -1.33 -15.16
C ASN A 62 -1.16 -1.14 -13.65
N GLU A 63 -1.36 -2.19 -12.84
CA GLU A 63 -0.94 -2.35 -11.45
C GLU A 63 0.59 -2.37 -11.23
N THR A 64 1.40 -2.68 -12.25
CA THR A 64 2.87 -2.83 -12.15
C THR A 64 3.70 -1.59 -12.50
N ALA A 65 3.06 -0.53 -13.01
CA ALA A 65 3.75 0.56 -13.70
C ALA A 65 4.51 1.55 -12.79
N ASP A 66 4.41 1.47 -11.45
CA ASP A 66 5.07 2.41 -10.53
C ASP A 66 5.83 1.70 -9.39
N GLY A 67 6.50 0.60 -9.74
CA GLY A 67 7.42 -0.05 -8.81
C GLY A 67 8.71 0.75 -8.66
N ARG A 68 9.15 0.96 -7.41
CA ARG A 68 10.37 1.70 -7.09
C ARG A 68 11.24 0.92 -6.13
N TRP A 69 12.53 0.85 -6.42
CA TRP A 69 13.51 0.21 -5.56
C TRP A 69 13.98 1.15 -4.46
N ARG A 70 14.13 0.64 -3.25
CA ARG A 70 14.68 1.36 -2.10
C ARG A 70 15.78 0.55 -1.46
N TYR A 71 16.94 1.18 -1.35
CA TYR A 71 18.08 0.66 -0.66
C TYR A 71 17.97 0.97 0.84
N LEU A 72 18.16 -0.06 1.66
CA LEU A 72 18.09 -0.01 3.13
C LEU A 72 19.32 -0.66 3.73
N GLU A 73 19.67 -0.18 4.90
CA GLU A 73 20.78 -0.71 5.67
C GLU A 73 20.40 -0.91 7.14
N HIS A 74 20.98 -1.92 7.78
CA HIS A 74 20.88 -2.12 9.20
C HIS A 74 22.18 -1.69 9.88
N GLU A 75 22.09 -0.79 10.86
CA GLU A 75 23.23 -0.16 11.52
C GLU A 75 24.12 -1.19 12.24
N ALA A 76 23.53 -2.04 13.09
CA ALA A 76 24.30 -2.99 13.91
C ALA A 76 24.89 -4.17 13.12
N THR A 77 24.18 -4.67 12.11
CA THR A 77 24.57 -5.90 11.39
C THR A 77 25.25 -5.62 10.05
N HIS A 78 25.29 -4.35 9.61
CA HIS A 78 25.70 -3.95 8.26
C HIS A 78 24.97 -4.73 7.16
N THR A 79 23.75 -5.19 7.46
CA THR A 79 22.89 -5.84 6.48
C THR A 79 22.44 -4.80 5.47
N ARG A 80 22.62 -5.10 4.19
CA ARG A 80 22.23 -4.21 3.09
C ARG A 80 21.21 -4.92 2.23
N VAL A 81 20.09 -4.26 1.96
CA VAL A 81 19.01 -4.83 1.15
C VAL A 81 18.43 -3.78 0.23
N MET A 82 17.90 -4.23 -0.89
CA MET A 82 17.05 -3.41 -1.74
C MET A 82 15.66 -4.02 -1.74
N ILE A 83 14.64 -3.21 -1.52
CA ILE A 83 13.25 -3.63 -1.57
C ILE A 83 12.55 -2.92 -2.72
N ARG A 84 11.75 -3.65 -3.49
CA ARG A 84 10.89 -3.05 -4.52
C ARG A 84 9.54 -2.77 -3.89
N LEU A 85 9.18 -1.50 -3.81
CA LEU A 85 7.89 -1.03 -3.33
C LEU A 85 6.99 -0.77 -4.53
N GLN A 86 5.77 -1.29 -4.48
CA GLN A 86 4.79 -1.12 -5.55
C GLN A 86 3.48 -0.60 -4.97
N ARG A 87 2.93 0.45 -5.57
CA ARG A 87 1.61 0.99 -5.24
C ARG A 87 0.55 0.16 -5.93
N HIS A 88 -0.33 -0.45 -5.15
CA HIS A 88 -1.54 -1.06 -5.68
C HIS A 88 -2.63 0.02 -5.74
N LEU A 89 -2.68 0.73 -6.86
CA LEU A 89 -3.58 1.88 -7.08
C LEU A 89 -5.07 1.49 -7.05
N PHE A 90 -5.40 0.24 -7.34
CA PHE A 90 -6.78 -0.28 -7.28
C PHE A 90 -7.14 -0.90 -5.92
N ALA A 91 -6.20 -0.93 -4.97
CA ALA A 91 -6.52 -1.25 -3.58
C ALA A 91 -7.30 -0.09 -2.94
N VAL A 92 -8.42 -0.36 -2.24
CA VAL A 92 -9.04 0.65 -1.35
C VAL A 92 -9.01 0.15 0.11
N PRO A 93 -8.29 0.82 1.02
CA PRO A 93 -7.40 1.95 0.77
C PRO A 93 -6.23 1.55 -0.14
N GLU A 94 -5.61 2.52 -0.82
CA GLU A 94 -4.37 2.28 -1.57
C GLU A 94 -3.32 1.67 -0.65
N GLU A 95 -2.70 0.60 -1.12
CA GLU A 95 -1.70 -0.15 -0.36
C GLU A 95 -0.38 -0.15 -1.11
N VAL A 96 0.71 0.02 -0.36
CA VAL A 96 2.06 -0.27 -0.80
C VAL A 96 2.42 -1.68 -0.36
N ARG A 97 2.96 -2.45 -1.30
CA ARG A 97 3.47 -3.80 -1.09
C ARG A 97 4.94 -3.88 -1.47
N ILE A 98 5.69 -4.72 -0.77
CA ILE A 98 7.03 -5.11 -1.15
C ILE A 98 6.90 -6.28 -2.14
N THR A 99 7.28 -6.06 -3.40
CA THR A 99 7.16 -7.06 -4.47
C THR A 99 8.50 -7.68 -4.88
N GLY A 100 9.62 -7.14 -4.38
CA GLY A 100 10.96 -7.66 -4.65
C GLY A 100 11.89 -7.38 -3.48
N VAL A 101 12.86 -8.28 -3.27
CA VAL A 101 13.93 -8.13 -2.28
C VAL A 101 15.24 -8.60 -2.91
N ILE A 102 16.25 -7.74 -2.93
CA ILE A 102 17.63 -8.08 -3.27
C ILE A 102 18.44 -7.97 -1.99
N TYR A 103 19.14 -9.05 -1.63
CA TYR A 103 20.02 -9.05 -0.47
C TYR A 103 21.45 -8.79 -0.92
N LEU A 104 22.13 -7.82 -0.29
CA LEU A 104 23.48 -7.40 -0.63
C LEU A 104 24.42 -7.73 0.55
N PRO A 105 25.24 -8.79 0.48
CA PRO A 105 26.21 -9.05 1.52
C PRO A 105 27.21 -7.88 1.63
N TRP A 106 27.79 -7.64 2.81
CA TRP A 106 28.78 -6.57 2.98
C TRP A 106 30.01 -6.80 2.10
N ARG A 107 30.51 -8.03 2.05
CA ARG A 107 31.55 -8.45 1.10
C ARG A 107 30.96 -9.39 0.05
N PRO A 108 31.42 -9.34 -1.22
CA PRO A 108 30.93 -10.21 -2.29
C PRO A 108 30.97 -11.71 -1.99
N GLY A 109 31.81 -12.16 -1.05
CA GLY A 109 31.95 -13.56 -0.67
C GLY A 109 31.20 -13.97 0.60
N ASP A 110 30.52 -13.06 1.30
CA ASP A 110 29.86 -13.42 2.55
C ASP A 110 28.58 -14.26 2.25
N PRO A 111 28.36 -15.37 2.97
CA PRO A 111 27.22 -16.24 2.72
C PRO A 111 25.91 -15.60 3.15
N ILE A 112 24.87 -15.75 2.33
CA ILE A 112 23.49 -15.40 2.69
C ILE A 112 22.86 -16.63 3.36
N THR A 113 22.45 -16.48 4.62
CA THR A 113 21.82 -17.55 5.38
C THR A 113 20.29 -17.38 5.41
N SER A 114 19.56 -18.47 5.65
CA SER A 114 18.11 -18.44 5.80
C SER A 114 17.66 -17.62 7.01
N GLN A 115 18.52 -17.47 8.03
CA GLN A 115 18.26 -16.63 9.19
C GLN A 115 18.19 -15.15 8.80
N LEU A 116 19.15 -14.66 8.01
CA LEU A 116 19.19 -13.26 7.55
C LEU A 116 17.93 -12.88 6.76
N LEU A 117 17.42 -13.79 5.93
CA LEU A 117 16.18 -13.55 5.16
C LEU A 117 14.94 -13.48 6.06
N ARG A 118 14.92 -14.17 7.19
CA ARG A 118 13.80 -14.15 8.15
C ARG A 118 13.81 -12.93 9.05
N GLU A 119 14.98 -12.33 9.26
CA GLU A 119 15.15 -11.14 10.09
C GLU A 119 14.71 -9.86 9.37
N LEU A 120 14.56 -9.89 8.04
CA LEU A 120 14.06 -8.75 7.27
C LEU A 120 12.61 -8.40 7.66
N PRO A 121 12.33 -7.21 8.21
CA PRO A 121 11.04 -6.88 8.78
C PRO A 121 10.05 -6.35 7.72
N THR A 122 9.88 -7.06 6.60
CA THR A 122 9.04 -6.64 5.46
C THR A 122 7.63 -6.25 5.89
N ALA A 123 6.97 -7.12 6.66
CA ALA A 123 5.60 -6.86 7.13
C ALA A 123 5.48 -5.63 8.04
N ARG A 124 6.52 -5.29 8.81
CA ARG A 124 6.51 -4.09 9.67
C ARG A 124 6.70 -2.83 8.83
N ILE A 125 7.60 -2.86 7.86
CA ILE A 125 7.84 -1.76 6.92
C ILE A 125 6.55 -1.47 6.14
N GLU A 126 5.95 -2.49 5.53
CA GLU A 126 4.67 -2.34 4.81
C GLU A 126 3.57 -1.78 5.72
N ALA A 127 3.43 -2.28 6.95
CA ALA A 127 2.43 -1.79 7.88
C ALA A 127 2.65 -0.31 8.26
N ALA A 128 3.90 0.11 8.44
CA ALA A 128 4.26 1.49 8.77
C ALA A 128 3.96 2.44 7.60
N ILE A 129 4.43 2.11 6.38
CA ILE A 129 4.15 2.87 5.16
C ILE A 129 2.64 3.04 4.98
N ASN A 130 1.90 1.92 5.01
CA ASN A 130 0.46 1.95 4.79
C ASN A 130 -0.27 2.74 5.88
N LYS A 131 0.14 2.63 7.14
CA LYS A 131 -0.41 3.44 8.24
C LYS A 131 -0.16 4.93 8.01
N ARG A 132 1.04 5.32 7.57
CA ARG A 132 1.40 6.71 7.28
C ARG A 132 0.63 7.25 6.08
N LEU A 133 0.66 6.56 4.95
CA LEU A 133 -0.07 6.96 3.74
C LEU A 133 -1.57 7.08 4.01
N PHE A 134 -2.13 6.16 4.80
CA PHE A 134 -3.51 6.22 5.22
C PHE A 134 -3.81 7.42 6.14
N ALA A 135 -2.92 7.73 7.10
CA ALA A 135 -3.03 8.93 7.93
C ALA A 135 -2.89 10.23 7.12
N MET A 136 -1.97 10.28 6.14
CA MET A 136 -1.80 11.41 5.23
C MET A 136 -3.03 11.63 4.36
N LYS A 137 -3.60 10.57 3.75
CA LYS A 137 -4.85 10.66 2.98
C LYS A 137 -6.02 11.17 3.80
N ARG A 138 -6.12 10.75 5.07
CA ARG A 138 -7.08 11.35 6.01
C ARG A 138 -6.81 12.83 6.23
N THR A 139 -5.56 13.25 6.33
CA THR A 139 -5.15 14.65 6.53
C THR A 139 -5.39 15.53 5.30
N GLU A 140 -5.22 15.00 4.09
CA GLU A 140 -5.61 15.71 2.86
C GLU A 140 -7.14 15.78 2.71
N THR A 141 -7.85 14.71 3.08
CA THR A 141 -9.33 14.71 3.20
C THR A 141 -9.82 15.72 4.26
N ILE A 142 -8.98 16.05 5.26
CA ILE A 142 -9.28 17.06 6.30
C ILE A 142 -9.33 18.48 5.73
N THR A 143 -8.78 18.76 4.54
CA THR A 143 -8.98 20.07 3.87
C THR A 143 -10.35 20.11 3.18
N GLY A 144 -11.42 19.91 3.94
CA GLY A 144 -12.82 20.08 3.51
C GLY A 144 -13.80 18.98 3.91
N GLY A 145 -13.38 17.89 4.55
CA GLY A 145 -14.27 16.82 5.04
C GLY A 145 -14.98 16.03 3.93
N LYS A 146 -14.37 15.99 2.74
CA LYS A 146 -14.89 15.31 1.53
C LYS A 146 -13.84 14.34 0.98
N ILE A 147 -14.22 13.08 0.88
CA ILE A 147 -13.48 11.99 0.23
C ILE A 147 -13.82 12.02 -1.26
N VAL A 148 -12.80 11.98 -2.12
CA VAL A 148 -12.98 11.82 -3.56
C VAL A 148 -12.86 10.34 -3.89
N LEU A 149 -13.88 9.80 -4.53
CA LEU A 149 -13.95 8.42 -4.98
C LEU A 149 -13.19 8.21 -6.31
N PRO A 150 -12.77 6.97 -6.66
CA PRO A 150 -12.25 6.63 -7.99
C PRO A 150 -13.20 7.04 -9.12
N SER A 151 -14.51 6.94 -8.89
CA SER A 151 -15.56 7.45 -9.78
C SER A 151 -15.57 8.98 -9.94
N GLY A 152 -14.70 9.72 -9.25
CA GLY A 152 -14.66 11.19 -9.22
C GLY A 152 -15.71 11.83 -8.31
N ARG A 153 -16.62 11.04 -7.74
CA ARG A 153 -17.67 11.53 -6.84
C ARG A 153 -17.07 11.97 -5.51
N LYS A 154 -17.54 13.11 -5.00
CA LYS A 154 -17.17 13.62 -3.67
C LYS A 154 -18.19 13.18 -2.63
N VAL A 155 -17.74 12.50 -1.59
CA VAL A 155 -18.56 11.98 -0.48
C VAL A 155 -18.09 12.61 0.83
N SER A 156 -19.01 13.12 1.65
CA SER A 156 -18.60 13.63 2.96
C SER A 156 -18.29 12.48 3.92
N GLU A 157 -17.29 12.65 4.77
CA GLU A 157 -16.97 11.67 5.82
C GLU A 157 -18.17 11.42 6.76
N ARG A 158 -19.03 12.44 6.98
CA ARG A 158 -20.25 12.33 7.78
C ARG A 158 -21.32 11.43 7.16
N ASP A 159 -21.26 11.23 5.85
CA ASP A 159 -22.24 10.43 5.11
C ASP A 159 -21.84 8.94 5.04
N LEU A 160 -20.63 8.58 5.47
CA LEU A 160 -20.13 7.20 5.38
C LEU A 160 -20.91 6.18 6.21
N LEU A 161 -21.57 6.63 7.30
CA LEU A 161 -22.37 5.76 8.17
C LEU A 161 -23.86 5.81 7.83
N LYS A 162 -24.25 6.49 6.75
CA LYS A 162 -25.62 6.48 6.24
C LYS A 162 -25.87 5.23 5.37
N PRO A 163 -27.14 4.84 5.17
CA PRO A 163 -27.48 3.78 4.24
C PRO A 163 -26.94 4.06 2.82
N LEU A 164 -26.30 3.06 2.21
CA LEU A 164 -25.57 3.13 0.95
C LEU A 164 -26.49 3.17 -0.29
N GLY A 165 -27.76 2.81 -0.13
CA GLY A 165 -28.74 2.76 -1.22
C GLY A 165 -28.79 1.40 -1.93
N ASP A 166 -29.32 1.38 -3.16
CA ASP A 166 -29.49 0.16 -3.96
C ASP A 166 -28.27 -0.08 -4.87
N PRO A 167 -27.62 -1.25 -4.80
CA PRO A 167 -26.49 -1.60 -5.68
C PRO A 167 -26.77 -1.46 -7.18
N LYS A 168 -28.04 -1.58 -7.61
CA LYS A 168 -28.42 -1.43 -9.03
C LYS A 168 -28.57 0.02 -9.47
N LYS A 169 -28.75 0.94 -8.53
CA LYS A 169 -29.02 2.37 -8.80
C LYS A 169 -27.83 3.27 -8.51
N VAL A 170 -26.86 2.79 -7.72
CA VAL A 170 -25.70 3.54 -7.30
C VAL A 170 -24.47 2.99 -8.05
N PRO A 171 -23.94 3.71 -9.06
CA PRO A 171 -22.85 3.20 -9.90
C PRO A 171 -21.57 2.88 -9.11
N ASP A 172 -21.27 3.72 -8.12
CA ASP A 172 -20.12 3.67 -7.22
C ASP A 172 -20.41 2.88 -5.92
N PHE A 173 -21.45 2.02 -5.92
CA PHE A 173 -21.93 1.36 -4.70
C PHE A 173 -20.82 0.63 -3.94
N TYR A 174 -19.98 -0.13 -4.64
CA TYR A 174 -18.94 -0.92 -3.99
C TYR A 174 -17.78 -0.07 -3.46
N GLU A 175 -17.59 1.15 -3.99
CA GLU A 175 -16.65 2.14 -3.43
C GLU A 175 -17.20 2.66 -2.09
N LEU A 176 -18.51 2.92 -2.01
CA LEU A 176 -19.17 3.31 -0.76
C LEU A 176 -19.18 2.17 0.28
N VAL A 177 -19.37 0.92 -0.15
CA VAL A 177 -19.24 -0.29 0.71
C VAL A 177 -17.85 -0.33 1.34
N ALA A 178 -16.80 -0.14 0.53
CA ALA A 178 -15.41 -0.14 1.00
C ALA A 178 -15.17 0.95 2.04
N LEU A 179 -15.64 2.19 1.78
CA LEU A 179 -15.49 3.29 2.71
C LEU A 179 -16.25 3.10 4.03
N GLN A 180 -17.49 2.60 3.97
CA GLN A 180 -18.28 2.34 5.18
C GLN A 180 -17.66 1.21 6.01
N HIS A 181 -17.24 0.11 5.37
CA HIS A 181 -16.52 -0.97 6.04
C HIS A 181 -15.21 -0.48 6.69
N GLY A 182 -14.43 0.30 5.94
CA GLY A 182 -13.20 0.92 6.42
C GLY A 182 -13.45 1.82 7.63
N ARG A 183 -14.51 2.65 7.59
CA ARG A 183 -14.86 3.55 8.69
C ARG A 183 -15.22 2.80 9.97
N LEU A 184 -16.02 1.74 9.86
CA LEU A 184 -16.41 0.90 11.01
C LEU A 184 -15.19 0.19 11.61
N THR A 185 -14.31 -0.35 10.75
CA THR A 185 -13.05 -0.96 11.20
C THR A 185 -12.17 0.04 11.96
N GLN A 186 -12.07 1.29 11.47
CA GLN A 186 -11.32 2.36 12.14
C GLN A 186 -11.92 2.75 13.49
N GLN A 187 -13.24 2.61 13.66
CA GLN A 187 -13.93 2.87 14.93
C GLN A 187 -13.75 1.71 15.93
N GLY A 188 -13.01 0.66 15.57
CA GLY A 188 -12.78 -0.51 16.41
C GLY A 188 -13.97 -1.45 16.45
N ASP A 189 -14.86 -1.40 15.45
CA ASP A 189 -16.00 -2.33 15.36
C ASP A 189 -15.48 -3.77 15.23
N ALA A 190 -15.93 -4.63 16.15
CA ALA A 190 -15.53 -6.03 16.20
C ALA A 190 -16.09 -6.86 15.02
N ASN A 191 -17.22 -6.44 14.44
CA ASN A 191 -17.82 -7.07 13.28
C ASN A 191 -18.42 -6.02 12.32
N PRO A 192 -17.57 -5.34 11.52
CA PRO A 192 -18.00 -4.30 10.60
C PRO A 192 -19.12 -4.74 9.65
N SER A 193 -19.10 -5.99 9.18
CA SER A 193 -20.14 -6.51 8.28
C SER A 193 -21.52 -6.62 8.95
N ALA A 194 -21.57 -6.96 10.25
CA ALA A 194 -22.83 -7.00 10.99
C ALA A 194 -23.40 -5.60 11.20
N THR A 195 -22.55 -4.64 11.56
CA THR A 195 -22.97 -3.25 11.71
C THR A 195 -23.40 -2.63 10.38
N MET A 196 -22.70 -2.93 9.27
CA MET A 196 -23.15 -2.54 7.93
C MET A 196 -24.52 -3.10 7.59
N ALA A 197 -24.80 -4.37 7.92
CA ALA A 197 -26.09 -4.99 7.67
C ALA A 197 -27.22 -4.23 8.40
N ALA A 198 -26.99 -3.89 9.67
CA ALA A 198 -27.93 -3.10 10.46
C ALA A 198 -28.14 -1.69 9.89
N LEU A 199 -27.06 -0.98 9.55
CA LEU A 199 -27.13 0.39 8.99
C LEU A 199 -27.88 0.43 7.65
N ASN A 200 -27.71 -0.59 6.81
CA ASN A 200 -28.32 -0.65 5.49
C ASN A 200 -29.67 -1.38 5.47
N THR A 201 -30.14 -1.88 6.61
CA THR A 201 -31.38 -2.67 6.71
C THR A 201 -31.39 -3.85 5.74
N VAL A 202 -30.27 -4.59 5.68
CA VAL A 202 -30.12 -5.79 4.85
C VAL A 202 -29.71 -7.00 5.68
N ALA A 203 -29.85 -8.20 5.13
CA ALA A 203 -29.34 -9.40 5.77
C ALA A 203 -27.81 -9.36 5.91
N LEU A 204 -27.28 -9.97 6.97
CA LEU A 204 -25.83 -10.10 7.19
C LEU A 204 -25.11 -10.73 5.98
N SER A 205 -25.69 -11.79 5.41
CA SER A 205 -25.15 -12.46 4.23
C SER A 205 -25.06 -11.53 3.02
N THR A 206 -26.00 -10.60 2.87
CA THR A 206 -25.97 -9.57 1.81
C THR A 206 -24.81 -8.60 2.02
N ALA A 207 -24.66 -8.06 3.23
CA ALA A 207 -23.55 -7.16 3.55
C ALA A 207 -22.18 -7.85 3.41
N GLN A 208 -22.08 -9.12 3.80
CA GLN A 208 -20.89 -9.94 3.56
C GLN A 208 -20.63 -10.14 2.06
N GLY A 209 -21.67 -10.42 1.27
CA GLY A 209 -21.56 -10.52 -0.19
C GLY A 209 -21.07 -9.21 -0.83
N TRP A 210 -21.53 -8.06 -0.32
CA TRP A 210 -21.03 -6.76 -0.77
C TRP A 210 -19.55 -6.56 -0.45
N VAL A 211 -19.10 -6.94 0.75
CA VAL A 211 -17.69 -6.86 1.16
C VAL A 211 -16.82 -7.80 0.33
N THR A 212 -17.27 -9.03 0.08
CA THR A 212 -16.58 -9.98 -0.81
C THR A 212 -16.42 -9.41 -2.20
N LYS A 213 -17.49 -8.87 -2.78
CA LYS A 213 -17.45 -8.28 -4.12
C LYS A 213 -16.64 -6.98 -4.19
N ALA A 214 -16.59 -6.21 -3.09
CA ALA A 214 -15.67 -5.08 -2.97
C ALA A 214 -14.21 -5.56 -2.96
N ARG A 215 -13.87 -6.67 -2.28
CA ARG A 215 -12.54 -7.29 -2.32
C ARG A 215 -12.17 -7.83 -3.69
N GLU A 216 -13.09 -8.51 -4.36
CA GLU A 216 -12.90 -9.01 -5.74
C GLU A 216 -12.57 -7.87 -6.72
N ARG A 217 -13.06 -6.65 -6.44
CA ARG A 217 -12.80 -5.44 -7.22
C ARG A 217 -11.54 -4.68 -6.77
N GLY A 218 -10.73 -5.26 -5.88
CA GLY A 218 -9.57 -4.58 -5.27
C GLY A 218 -9.94 -3.53 -4.21
N LEU A 219 -11.21 -3.14 -4.07
CA LEU A 219 -11.64 -2.05 -3.18
C LEU A 219 -11.54 -2.37 -1.68
N LEU A 220 -11.12 -3.56 -1.28
CA LEU A 220 -10.84 -3.92 0.11
C LEU A 220 -9.70 -4.93 0.15
N PRO A 221 -8.86 -4.93 1.20
CA PRO A 221 -7.80 -5.92 1.33
C PRO A 221 -8.39 -7.33 1.37
N PRO A 222 -7.66 -8.34 0.84
CA PRO A 222 -8.09 -9.72 0.88
C PRO A 222 -8.38 -10.11 2.33
N GLY A 223 -9.49 -10.83 2.54
CA GLY A 223 -9.86 -11.25 3.89
C GLY A 223 -8.72 -12.04 4.52
N ARG A 224 -8.35 -11.72 5.76
CA ARG A 224 -7.44 -12.58 6.53
C ARG A 224 -8.01 -13.99 6.46
N ARG A 225 -7.30 -14.91 5.81
CA ARG A 225 -7.63 -16.34 5.87
C ARG A 225 -7.67 -16.70 7.35
N GLY A 226 -8.86 -17.08 7.81
CA GLY A 226 -8.98 -17.70 9.13
C GLY A 226 -8.02 -18.88 9.17
N ARG A 227 -7.33 -19.04 10.31
CA ARG A 227 -6.55 -20.24 10.59
C ARG A 227 -7.53 -21.41 10.51
N ALA A 228 -7.52 -22.15 9.41
CA ALA A 228 -8.19 -23.43 9.37
C ALA A 228 -7.52 -24.29 10.44
N GLY A 229 -8.34 -24.84 11.34
CA GLY A 229 -7.91 -25.82 12.32
C GLY A 229 -7.48 -27.12 11.67
#